data_AF-A0A7L5YS64-F1
#
_entry.id   AF-A0A7L5YS64-F1
#
_cell.length_a   1.000
_cell.length_b   1.000
_cell.length_c   1.000
_cell.angle_alpha   90.00
_cell.angle_beta   90.00
_cell.angle_gamma   90.00
#
_symmetry.space_group_name_H-M   'P 1'
#
loop_
_entity.id
_entity.type
_entity.pdbx_description
1 polymer ?
#
loop_
_entity_poly.entity_id
_entity_poly.type
_entity_poly.pdbx_seq_one_letter_code
_entity_poly.pdbx_strand_id
1 'polypeptide(L)' 'MTSDFFSAHWSRTANFSAGLYRFFARSDDGIRVWVDGQIIIDEWRAQAVTGFYHDVVLNAGNHTIVVEYF' A
#
# COMPACT_ATOMS: atom_id res chain seq x y z
N MET A 1 20.23 -20.37 10.35
CA MET A 1 20.13 -18.90 10.20
C MET A 1 18.76 -18.64 9.62
N THR A 2 17.84 -18.14 10.42
CA THR A 2 16.50 -17.76 9.95
C THR A 2 16.66 -16.55 9.04
N SER A 3 16.01 -16.59 7.88
CA SER A 3 16.08 -15.54 6.87
C SER A 3 15.14 -14.41 7.29
N ASP A 4 15.64 -13.45 8.06
CA ASP A 4 14.90 -12.23 8.46
C ASP A 4 14.85 -11.18 7.33
N PHE A 5 15.28 -11.54 6.11
CA PHE A 5 15.26 -10.67 4.94
C PHE A 5 14.32 -11.24 3.87
N PHE A 6 13.02 -11.04 4.06
CA PHE A 6 12.05 -11.28 3.00
C PHE A 6 11.39 -9.97 2.59
N SER A 7 10.83 -9.98 1.39
CA SER A 7 9.98 -8.90 0.91
C SER A 7 8.79 -9.50 0.19
N ALA A 8 7.73 -8.73 0.08
CA ALA A 8 6.55 -9.12 -0.67
C ALA A 8 6.08 -7.98 -1.58
N HIS A 9 5.56 -8.37 -2.75
CA HIS A 9 4.98 -7.47 -3.72
C HIS A 9 3.62 -8.04 -4.14
N TRP A 10 2.56 -7.32 -3.79
CA TRP A 10 1.18 -7.65 -4.16
C TRP A 10 0.66 -6.65 -5.17
N SER A 11 -0.07 -7.15 -6.18
CA SER A 11 -0.77 -6.32 -7.15
C SER A 11 -2.18 -6.86 -7.36
N ARG A 12 -3.14 -5.95 -7.39
CA ARG A 12 -4.53 -6.26 -7.72
C ARG A 12 -5.17 -5.10 -8.48
N THR A 13 -5.80 -5.40 -9.60
CA THR A 13 -6.78 -4.51 -10.22
C THR A 13 -8.18 -4.88 -9.71
N ALA A 14 -8.92 -3.89 -9.22
CA ALA A 14 -10.29 -4.07 -8.74
C ALA A 14 -11.18 -2.91 -9.20
N ASN A 15 -12.47 -3.20 -9.35
CA ASN A 15 -13.46 -2.18 -9.67
C ASN A 15 -13.91 -1.46 -8.40
N PHE A 16 -13.92 -0.14 -8.41
CA PHE A 16 -14.40 0.73 -7.33
C PHE A 16 -15.56 1.59 -7.83
N SER A 17 -16.45 1.97 -6.90
CA SER A 17 -17.37 3.08 -7.12
C SER A 17 -16.61 4.40 -6.99
N ALA A 18 -17.13 5.47 -7.59
CA ALA A 18 -16.57 6.80 -7.36
C ALA A 18 -16.73 7.20 -5.88
N GLY A 19 -15.69 7.74 -5.27
CA GLY A 19 -15.74 8.16 -3.86
C GLY A 19 -14.39 8.51 -3.26
N LEU A 20 -14.42 8.99 -2.01
CA LEU A 20 -13.23 9.19 -1.18
C LEU A 20 -12.95 7.90 -0.42
N TYR A 21 -11.77 7.32 -0.65
CA TYR A 21 -11.32 6.09 0.00
C TYR A 21 -10.11 6.37 0.88
N ARG A 22 -10.11 5.82 2.09
CA ARG A 22 -8.93 5.77 2.95
C ARG A 22 -8.16 4.49 2.69
N PHE A 23 -6.93 4.62 2.22
CA PHE A 23 -5.97 3.52 2.22
C PHE A 23 -5.22 3.54 3.55
N PHE A 24 -5.25 2.41 4.26
CA PHE A 24 -4.56 2.24 5.54
C PHE A 24 -3.60 1.05 5.46
N ALA A 25 -2.37 1.27 5.90
CA ALA A 25 -1.33 0.26 5.96
C ALA A 25 -0.77 0.21 7.39
N ARG A 26 -0.58 -1.00 7.93
CA ARG A 26 0.09 -1.22 9.21
C ARG A 26 1.18 -2.27 9.02
N SER A 27 2.43 -1.90 9.27
CA SER A 27 3.59 -2.74 8.96
C SER A 27 4.70 -2.64 10.00
N ASP A 28 5.53 -3.68 10.02
CA ASP A 28 6.82 -3.83 10.68
C ASP A 28 7.60 -4.78 9.76
N ASP A 29 8.51 -4.34 8.89
CA ASP A 29 9.13 -3.01 8.79
C ASP A 29 8.43 -2.09 7.76
N GLY A 30 9.00 -2.01 6.55
CA GLY A 30 8.72 -0.98 5.57
C GLY A 30 7.51 -1.29 4.71
N ILE A 31 6.80 -0.25 4.27
CA ILE A 31 5.64 -0.43 3.39
C ILE A 31 5.50 0.70 2.37
N ARG A 32 5.07 0.33 1.17
CA ARG A 32 4.64 1.26 0.14
C ARG A 32 3.31 0.85 -0.44
N VAL A 33 2.47 1.82 -0.76
CA VAL A 33 1.18 1.60 -1.41
C VAL A 33 1.06 2.52 -2.62
N TRP A 34 0.69 1.95 -3.76
CA TRP A 34 0.36 2.70 -4.96
C TRP A 34 -1.10 2.51 -5.33
N VAL A 35 -1.68 3.57 -5.90
CA VAL A 35 -2.99 3.56 -6.55
C VAL A 35 -2.82 4.15 -7.95
N ASP A 36 -3.14 3.37 -8.99
CA ASP A 36 -2.96 3.72 -10.40
C ASP A 36 -1.54 4.22 -10.73
N GLY A 37 -0.54 3.57 -10.13
CA GLY A 37 0.88 3.90 -10.30
C GLY A 37 1.34 5.14 -9.53
N GLN A 38 0.46 5.84 -8.81
CA GLN A 38 0.85 6.93 -7.91
C GLN A 38 1.12 6.37 -6.52
N ILE A 39 2.30 6.66 -5.96
CA ILE A 39 2.62 6.29 -4.58
C ILE A 39 1.86 7.19 -3.61
N ILE A 40 1.08 6.58 -2.71
CA ILE A 40 0.24 7.29 -1.74
C ILE A 40 0.72 7.09 -0.29
N ILE A 41 1.50 6.04 -0.04
CA ILE A 41 2.20 5.78 1.21
C ILE A 41 3.62 5.36 0.83
N ASP A 42 4.64 6.05 1.35
CA ASP A 42 6.06 5.75 1.12
C ASP A 42 6.83 5.71 2.45
N GLU A 43 6.73 4.59 3.16
CA GLU A 43 7.36 4.37 4.46
C GLU A 43 8.35 3.22 4.36
N TRP A 44 9.28 3.34 3.40
CA TRP A 44 10.28 2.34 3.08
C TRP A 44 11.51 2.41 3.99
N ARG A 45 11.32 2.15 5.28
CA ARG A 45 12.36 2.18 6.32
C ARG A 45 12.11 1.13 7.39
N ALA A 46 13.19 0.65 8.02
CA ALA A 46 13.09 -0.19 9.21
C ALA A 46 12.37 0.57 10.34
N GLN A 47 11.39 -0.08 10.94
CA GLN A 47 10.52 0.51 11.96
C GLN A 47 9.70 -0.58 12.65
N ALA A 48 9.46 -0.39 13.96
CA ALA A 48 8.45 -1.19 14.65
C ALA A 48 7.05 -0.95 14.07
N VAL A 49 6.11 -1.84 14.39
CA VAL A 49 4.69 -1.78 14.01
C VAL A 49 4.13 -0.35 14.03
N THR A 50 3.95 0.23 12.84
CA THR A 50 3.44 1.59 12.64
C THR A 50 2.28 1.60 11.65
N GLY A 51 1.32 2.49 11.84
CA GLY A 51 0.17 2.66 10.95
C GLY A 51 0.24 3.97 10.17
N PHE A 52 -0.04 3.89 8.86
CA PHE A 52 -0.05 5.02 7.93
C PHE A 52 -1.37 5.02 7.16
N TYR A 53 -1.82 6.20 6.76
CA TYR A 53 -2.99 6.33 5.90
C TYR A 53 -2.87 7.49 4.93
N HIS A 54 -3.57 7.35 3.80
CA HIS A 54 -3.78 8.44 2.85
C HIS A 54 -5.20 8.34 2.28
N ASP A 55 -5.87 9.47 2.15
CA ASP A 55 -7.20 9.57 1.55
C ASP A 55 -7.05 9.87 0.05
N VAL A 56 -7.72 9.10 -0.82
CA VAL A 56 -7.65 9.22 -2.28
C VAL A 56 -9.06 9.31 -2.84
N VAL A 57 -9.30 10.29 -3.71
CA VAL A 57 -10.53 10.36 -4.50
C VAL A 57 -10.37 9.43 -5.70
N LEU A 58 -11.23 8.40 -5.77
CA LEU A 58 -11.30 7.48 -6.90
C LEU A 58 -12.52 7.81 -7.76
N ASN A 59 -12.36 7.67 -9.07
CA ASN A 59 -13.48 7.63 -10.00
C ASN A 59 -14.12 6.24 -9.98
N ALA A 60 -15.28 6.07 -10.60
CA ALA A 60 -15.83 4.73 -10.80
C ALA A 60 -15.00 4.00 -11.87
N GLY A 61 -14.67 2.74 -11.64
CA GLY A 61 -13.93 1.94 -12.61
C GLY A 61 -12.84 1.08 -11.99
N ASN A 62 -11.98 0.54 -12.85
CA ASN A 62 -10.89 -0.32 -12.42
C ASN A 62 -9.71 0.53 -11.96
N HIS A 63 -9.24 0.28 -10.74
CA HIS A 63 -8.04 0.87 -10.16
C HIS A 63 -7.04 -0.23 -9.83
N THR A 64 -5.76 0.03 -10.07
CA THR A 64 -4.67 -0.90 -9.74
C THR A 64 -4.04 -0.50 -8.42
N ILE A 65 -4.06 -1.42 -7.46
CA ILE A 65 -3.43 -1.24 -6.16
C ILE A 65 -2.18 -2.12 -6.11
N VAL A 66 -1.05 -1.51 -5.79
CA VAL A 66 0.21 -2.22 -5.54
C VAL A 66 0.60 -2.00 -4.08
N VAL A 67 1.12 -3.03 -3.44
CA VAL A 67 1.70 -2.96 -2.10
C VAL A 67 3.05 -3.64 -2.12
N GLU A 68 4.07 -2.96 -1.61
CA GLU A 68 5.40 -3.52 -1.34
C GLU A 68 5.65 -3.50 0.16
N TYR A 69 6.32 -4.53 0.65
CA TYR A 69 6.69 -4.70 2.05
C TYR A 69 8.07 -5.36 2.16
N PHE A 70 8.83 -5.01 3.21
CA PHE A 70 9.98 -5.75 3.69
C PHE A 70 10.02 -5.77 5.22
#